data_AF-A0A0D2ESW3-F1
#
_entry.id   AF-A0A0D2ESW3-F1
#
_cell.length_a   1.000
_cell.length_b   1.000
_cell.length_c   1.000
_cell.angle_alpha   90.00
_cell.angle_beta   90.00
_cell.angle_gamma   90.00
#
_symmetry.space_group_name_H-M   'P 1'
#
loop_
_entity.id
_entity.type
_entity.pdbx_description
1 polymer ?
#
loop_
_entity_poly.entity_id
_entity_poly.type
_entity_poly.pdbx_seq_one_letter_code
_entity_poly.pdbx_strand_id
1 'polypeptide(L)'
;MSFKAVLGAIPALFFLLLSNLSLSVAAPPVLAYPPNAPPGARQNVTQAFKDAMTLARIVVITATDCDPAFLRYFQPQDYTFVQRIFRTISNVDLFMDITPQDVPQLLAGSNLPSSWNPDFVALCIAYGDNPFNPADLDHSCAGGDNAYTVYDTSPTARFSGLVSLCPGSPMFVWRLSIRDTISPPAWGRVGGVATGEPLPGFGCDGLGDRDTAYMKVIGSTVLHELLHWPWMFLSVPDYTTLVPDHDHRITDYTGPWAEGAYGPYNAMRINQLPPDPRTGMSQSIQNADNYVSYALSRFWSFRCDKTFGPALSADDNYNVADRQRGPG
;
A
#
# COMPACT_ATOMS: atom_id res chain seq x y z
N MET A 1 -17.61 26.77 -66.25
CA MET A 1 -18.01 27.32 -64.94
C MET A 1 -16.83 27.14 -63.99
N SER A 2 -16.33 28.24 -63.43
CA SER A 2 -15.22 28.25 -62.48
C SER A 2 -15.78 28.16 -61.07
N PHE A 3 -15.34 27.19 -60.27
CA PHE A 3 -15.15 27.39 -58.83
C PHE A 3 -13.93 26.59 -58.37
N LYS A 4 -12.97 27.34 -57.82
CA LYS A 4 -11.65 26.91 -57.38
C LYS A 4 -11.71 26.17 -56.05
N ALA A 5 -10.75 25.26 -55.91
CA ALA A 5 -10.41 24.46 -54.76
C ALA A 5 -10.22 25.27 -53.46
N VAL A 6 -10.93 24.85 -52.41
CA VAL A 6 -10.47 24.94 -51.01
C VAL A 6 -10.72 23.56 -50.40
N LEU A 7 -9.82 22.62 -50.69
CA LEU A 7 -9.76 21.29 -50.09
C LEU A 7 -8.29 21.02 -49.77
N GLY A 8 -7.78 21.74 -48.78
CA GLY A 8 -6.42 21.62 -48.31
C GLY A 8 -6.36 21.97 -46.83
N ALA A 9 -5.87 21.01 -46.04
CA ALA A 9 -5.51 21.14 -44.62
C ALA A 9 -6.59 20.93 -43.54
N ILE A 10 -7.39 19.87 -43.62
CA ILE A 10 -7.84 19.18 -42.38
C ILE A 10 -7.82 17.65 -42.56
N PRO A 11 -6.64 17.01 -42.56
CA PRO A 11 -6.58 15.64 -42.01
C PRO A 11 -5.48 15.41 -40.96
N ALA A 12 -4.58 16.35 -40.73
CA ALA A 12 -3.52 16.17 -39.73
C ALA A 12 -4.03 16.35 -38.28
N LEU A 13 -4.93 17.32 -38.04
CA LEU A 13 -5.45 17.60 -36.71
C LEU A 13 -6.37 16.46 -36.19
N PHE A 14 -7.16 15.85 -37.08
CA PHE A 14 -8.06 14.75 -36.73
C PHE A 14 -7.29 13.45 -36.44
N PHE A 15 -6.19 13.19 -37.16
CA PHE A 15 -5.32 12.05 -36.87
C PHE A 15 -4.52 12.24 -35.57
N LEU A 16 -4.05 13.45 -35.26
CA LEU A 16 -3.40 13.77 -33.97
C LEU A 16 -4.35 13.64 -32.77
N LEU A 17 -5.65 13.91 -32.96
CA LEU A 17 -6.69 13.68 -31.94
C LEU A 17 -6.99 12.19 -31.72
N LEU A 18 -6.94 11.36 -32.77
CA LEU A 18 -7.19 9.92 -32.65
C LEU A 18 -5.97 9.11 -32.18
N SER A 19 -4.75 9.57 -32.45
CA SER A 19 -3.51 8.88 -32.04
C SER A 19 -3.00 9.23 -30.64
N ASN A 20 -3.60 10.22 -29.96
CA ASN A 20 -3.34 10.53 -28.54
C ASN A 20 -4.45 10.06 -27.59
N LEU A 21 -5.42 9.29 -28.08
CA LEU A 21 -6.49 8.71 -27.25
C LEU A 21 -6.14 7.30 -26.72
N SER A 22 -4.85 6.97 -26.62
CA SER A 22 -4.39 6.14 -25.49
C SER A 22 -4.53 6.98 -24.22
N LEU A 23 -5.78 7.33 -23.89
CA LEU A 23 -6.16 7.73 -22.56
C LEU A 23 -5.79 6.54 -21.69
N SER A 24 -4.61 6.60 -21.05
CA SER A 24 -4.40 5.92 -19.77
C SER A 24 -5.40 6.54 -18.80
N VAL A 25 -6.68 6.18 -18.96
CA VAL A 25 -7.73 6.53 -18.01
C VAL A 25 -7.35 5.75 -16.76
N ALA A 26 -6.86 6.47 -15.75
CA ALA A 26 -6.75 5.94 -14.41
C ALA A 26 -8.05 5.19 -14.07
N ALA A 27 -7.91 3.93 -13.66
CA ALA A 27 -9.03 3.02 -13.47
C ALA A 27 -9.05 2.56 -12.01
N PRO A 28 -10.19 2.66 -11.31
CA PRO A 28 -10.30 2.08 -9.98
C PRO A 28 -10.22 0.54 -10.06
N PRO A 29 -9.71 -0.12 -9.00
CA PRO A 29 -9.84 -1.57 -8.90
C PRO A 29 -11.31 -1.97 -8.86
N VAL A 30 -11.59 -3.19 -9.30
CA VAL A 30 -12.91 -3.77 -9.13
C VAL A 30 -13.07 -4.22 -7.68
N LEU A 31 -14.09 -3.70 -7.00
CA LEU A 31 -14.38 -4.09 -5.63
C LEU A 31 -15.51 -5.13 -5.60
N ALA A 32 -15.21 -6.30 -5.03
CA ALA A 32 -16.12 -7.44 -4.95
C ALA A 32 -16.64 -7.66 -3.52
N TYR A 33 -17.90 -8.06 -3.41
CA TYR A 33 -18.57 -8.25 -2.13
C TYR A 33 -19.50 -9.47 -2.21
N PRO A 34 -19.53 -10.35 -1.21
CA PRO A 34 -20.51 -11.42 -1.15
C PRO A 34 -21.92 -10.85 -0.96
N PRO A 35 -22.98 -11.55 -1.38
CA PRO A 35 -24.37 -11.06 -1.29
C PRO A 35 -24.81 -10.64 0.12
N ASN A 36 -24.24 -11.25 1.15
CA ASN A 36 -24.51 -11.02 2.57
C ASN A 36 -23.46 -10.13 3.27
N ALA A 37 -22.65 -9.38 2.52
CA ALA A 37 -21.67 -8.48 3.12
C ALA A 37 -22.33 -7.47 4.07
N PRO A 38 -21.75 -7.18 5.25
CA PRO A 38 -22.32 -6.24 6.19
C PRO A 38 -22.35 -4.81 5.60
N PRO A 39 -23.26 -3.92 6.05
CA PRO A 39 -23.43 -2.58 5.47
C PRO A 39 -22.13 -1.75 5.37
N GLY A 40 -21.21 -1.93 6.32
CA GLY A 40 -19.93 -1.21 6.35
C GLY A 40 -18.84 -1.78 5.43
N ALA A 41 -19.01 -2.98 4.86
CA ALA A 41 -17.96 -3.65 4.08
C ALA A 41 -17.49 -2.79 2.89
N ARG A 42 -18.44 -2.21 2.14
CA ARG A 42 -18.13 -1.38 0.96
C ARG A 42 -17.30 -0.15 1.34
N GLN A 43 -17.67 0.51 2.42
CA GLN A 43 -16.95 1.68 2.90
C GLN A 43 -15.56 1.28 3.39
N ASN A 44 -15.43 0.19 4.15
CA ASN A 44 -14.16 -0.25 4.71
C ASN A 44 -13.16 -0.68 3.63
N VAL A 45 -13.58 -1.47 2.63
CA VAL A 45 -12.69 -1.87 1.52
C VAL A 45 -12.25 -0.66 0.71
N THR A 46 -13.19 0.22 0.35
CA THR A 46 -12.87 1.45 -0.39
C THR A 46 -11.90 2.34 0.39
N GLN A 47 -12.13 2.49 1.70
CA GLN A 47 -11.27 3.30 2.57
C GLN A 47 -9.90 2.67 2.77
N ALA A 48 -9.82 1.34 2.88
CA ALA A 48 -8.55 0.63 2.98
C ALA A 48 -7.69 0.86 1.73
N PHE A 49 -8.27 0.77 0.53
CA PHE A 49 -7.54 1.07 -0.70
C PHE A 49 -7.06 2.54 -0.75
N LYS A 50 -7.92 3.49 -0.40
CA LYS A 50 -7.57 4.92 -0.32
C LYS A 50 -6.46 5.22 0.69
N ASP A 51 -6.51 4.57 1.85
CA ASP A 51 -5.48 4.68 2.87
C ASP A 51 -4.15 4.10 2.36
N ALA A 52 -4.16 2.97 1.64
CA ALA A 52 -2.95 2.41 1.01
C ALA A 52 -2.30 3.40 0.02
N MET A 53 -3.11 4.04 -0.84
CA MET A 53 -2.63 5.07 -1.77
C MET A 53 -2.04 6.27 -1.01
N THR A 54 -2.68 6.68 0.08
CA THR A 54 -2.21 7.78 0.94
C THR A 54 -0.86 7.43 1.57
N LEU A 55 -0.70 6.22 2.12
CA LEU A 55 0.57 5.76 2.69
C LEU A 55 1.69 5.78 1.64
N ALA A 56 1.46 5.16 0.48
CA ALA A 56 2.44 5.11 -0.60
C ALA A 56 2.86 6.52 -1.06
N ARG A 57 1.90 7.42 -1.22
CA ARG A 57 2.16 8.77 -1.71
C ARG A 57 2.89 9.65 -0.70
N ILE A 58 2.62 9.48 0.60
CA ILE A 58 3.40 10.18 1.63
C ILE A 58 4.86 9.73 1.62
N VAL A 59 5.14 8.44 1.39
CA VAL A 59 6.52 7.99 1.18
C VAL A 59 7.17 8.71 0.01
N VAL A 60 6.52 8.72 -1.15
CA VAL A 60 7.05 9.38 -2.36
C VAL A 60 7.38 10.85 -2.14
N ILE A 61 6.57 11.55 -1.37
CA ILE A 61 6.71 13.00 -1.14
C ILE A 61 7.78 13.33 -0.09
N THR A 62 7.95 12.48 0.92
CA THR A 62 8.68 12.85 2.15
C THR A 62 9.94 12.04 2.41
N ALA A 63 10.20 11.01 1.62
CA ALA A 63 11.36 10.16 1.76
C ALA A 63 12.67 10.85 1.35
N THR A 64 13.75 10.45 2.03
CA THR A 64 15.13 10.72 1.62
C THR A 64 15.97 9.45 1.87
N ASP A 65 17.10 9.32 1.18
CA ASP A 65 18.04 8.19 1.35
C ASP A 65 18.72 8.17 2.73
N CYS A 66 18.72 9.32 3.42
CA CYS A 66 19.26 9.49 4.77
C CYS A 66 18.19 9.45 5.87
N ASP A 67 16.91 9.18 5.55
CA ASP A 67 15.83 9.14 6.55
C ASP A 67 16.11 8.03 7.57
N PRO A 68 16.18 8.33 8.90
CA PRO A 68 16.32 7.31 9.92
C PRO A 68 15.24 6.23 9.86
N ALA A 69 14.04 6.51 9.37
CA ALA A 69 13.00 5.50 9.14
C ALA A 69 13.34 4.60 7.95
N PHE A 70 13.87 5.16 6.86
CA PHE A 70 14.30 4.38 5.71
C PHE A 70 15.41 3.40 6.10
N LEU A 71 16.45 3.90 6.79
CA LEU A 71 17.61 3.10 7.21
C LEU A 71 17.28 2.01 8.24
N ARG A 72 16.10 2.06 8.87
CA ARG A 72 15.61 0.95 9.73
C ARG A 72 15.13 -0.24 8.91
N TYR A 73 14.49 0.00 7.77
CA TYR A 73 13.80 -1.03 7.00
C TYR A 73 14.50 -1.40 5.70
N PHE A 74 15.41 -0.56 5.21
CA PHE A 74 16.17 -0.77 4.00
C PHE A 74 17.62 -0.31 4.18
N GLN A 75 18.48 -0.64 3.22
CA GLN A 75 19.86 -0.17 3.14
C GLN A 75 19.97 0.95 2.10
N PRO A 76 21.00 1.83 2.19
CA PRO A 76 21.13 2.99 1.30
C PRO A 76 21.02 2.65 -0.20
N GLN A 77 21.57 1.52 -0.64
CA GLN A 77 21.54 1.10 -2.04
C GLN A 77 20.14 0.76 -2.55
N ASP A 78 19.19 0.45 -1.67
CA ASP A 78 17.82 0.07 -2.05
C ASP A 78 16.97 1.29 -2.42
N TYR A 79 17.41 2.51 -2.05
CA TYR A 79 16.56 3.71 -2.03
C TYR A 79 15.84 3.97 -3.35
N THR A 80 16.58 3.97 -4.46
CA THR A 80 16.00 4.22 -5.78
C THR A 80 14.96 3.17 -6.16
N PHE A 81 15.22 1.90 -5.86
CA PHE A 81 14.28 0.81 -6.13
C PHE A 81 13.01 0.96 -5.28
N VAL A 82 13.15 1.14 -3.97
CA VAL A 82 12.03 1.31 -3.03
C VAL A 82 11.18 2.53 -3.40
N GLN A 83 11.80 3.66 -3.75
CA GLN A 83 11.08 4.83 -4.23
C GLN A 83 10.26 4.55 -5.47
N ARG A 84 10.82 3.81 -6.44
CA ARG A 84 10.11 3.45 -7.67
C ARG A 84 8.91 2.55 -7.40
N ILE A 85 9.03 1.59 -6.46
CA ILE A 85 7.89 0.77 -6.01
C ILE A 85 6.74 1.65 -5.50
N PHE A 86 7.01 2.59 -4.58
CA PHE A 86 5.97 3.49 -4.05
C PHE A 86 5.43 4.47 -5.10
N ARG A 87 6.28 4.96 -6.01
CA ARG A 87 5.87 5.80 -7.15
C ARG A 87 4.93 5.05 -8.07
N THR A 88 5.22 3.79 -8.40
CA THR A 88 4.31 2.94 -9.18
C THR A 88 2.96 2.78 -8.49
N ILE A 89 2.93 2.44 -7.19
CA ILE A 89 1.67 2.28 -6.44
C ILE A 89 0.85 3.58 -6.45
N SER A 90 1.51 4.70 -6.20
CA SER A 90 0.88 6.03 -6.12
C SER A 90 0.73 6.74 -7.47
N ASN A 91 1.06 6.07 -8.58
CA ASN A 91 1.03 6.61 -9.95
C ASN A 91 1.73 7.97 -10.09
N VAL A 92 2.94 8.05 -9.54
CA VAL A 92 3.86 9.16 -9.72
C VAL A 92 4.94 8.71 -10.70
N ASP A 93 5.34 9.59 -11.61
CA ASP A 93 6.37 9.27 -12.60
C ASP A 93 7.68 8.84 -11.90
N LEU A 94 8.27 7.74 -12.39
CA LEU A 94 9.43 7.08 -11.78
C LEU A 94 10.69 7.96 -11.75
N PHE A 95 10.74 8.99 -12.59
CA PHE A 95 11.86 9.88 -12.80
C PHE A 95 11.55 11.33 -12.46
N MET A 96 10.32 11.65 -12.03
CA MET A 96 9.95 12.98 -11.55
C MET A 96 10.87 13.42 -10.41
N ASP A 97 11.46 14.60 -10.56
CA ASP A 97 12.09 15.30 -9.45
C ASP A 97 10.98 16.03 -8.67
N ILE A 98 10.83 15.69 -7.38
CA ILE A 98 9.73 16.20 -6.56
C ILE A 98 10.24 17.41 -5.78
N THR A 99 9.68 18.57 -6.09
CA THR A 99 9.99 19.83 -5.42
C THR A 99 8.96 20.16 -4.34
N PRO A 100 9.26 21.06 -3.38
CA PRO A 100 8.28 21.52 -2.40
C PRO A 100 6.97 22.08 -3.00
N GLN A 101 7.03 22.59 -4.24
CA GLN A 101 5.88 23.12 -4.97
C GLN A 101 4.92 22.02 -5.46
N ASP A 102 5.41 20.79 -5.67
CA ASP A 102 4.61 19.66 -6.13
C ASP A 102 3.80 19.02 -4.99
N VAL A 103 4.28 19.19 -3.75
CA VAL A 103 3.71 18.57 -2.55
C VAL A 103 2.20 18.78 -2.42
N PRO A 104 1.65 20.02 -2.52
CA PRO A 104 0.21 20.22 -2.35
C PRO A 104 -0.62 19.50 -3.42
N GLN A 105 -0.14 19.47 -4.66
CA GLN A 105 -0.84 18.81 -5.77
C GLN A 105 -0.83 17.30 -5.60
N LEU A 106 0.32 16.72 -5.26
CA LEU A 106 0.45 15.29 -5.01
C LEU A 106 -0.48 14.88 -3.86
N LEU A 107 -0.46 15.60 -2.73
CA LEU A 107 -1.33 15.33 -1.59
C LEU A 107 -2.82 15.41 -1.96
N ALA A 108 -3.24 16.47 -2.65
CA ALA A 108 -4.64 16.67 -3.06
C ALA A 108 -5.16 15.56 -3.98
N GLY A 109 -4.28 14.97 -4.79
CA GLY A 109 -4.64 13.89 -5.70
C GLY A 109 -4.84 12.52 -5.05
N SER A 110 -4.33 12.27 -3.83
CA SER A 110 -4.16 10.91 -3.27
C SER A 110 -5.39 10.00 -3.35
N ASN A 111 -6.59 10.57 -3.27
CA ASN A 111 -7.85 9.82 -3.26
C ASN A 111 -8.76 10.08 -4.47
N LEU A 112 -8.24 10.70 -5.54
CA LEU A 112 -8.96 10.90 -6.80
C LEU A 112 -8.75 9.67 -7.70
N PRO A 113 -9.82 8.97 -8.12
CA PRO A 113 -9.72 7.83 -9.04
C PRO A 113 -8.98 8.17 -10.34
N SER A 114 -9.12 9.41 -10.83
CA SER A 114 -8.43 9.90 -12.03
C SER A 114 -6.90 10.01 -11.89
N SER A 115 -6.36 9.84 -10.69
CA SER A 115 -4.92 9.91 -10.41
C SER A 115 -4.29 8.57 -10.08
N TRP A 116 -5.07 7.50 -10.03
CA TRP A 116 -4.59 6.17 -9.65
C TRP A 116 -3.89 5.47 -10.82
N ASN A 117 -3.06 4.46 -10.51
CA ASN A 117 -2.30 3.75 -11.52
C ASN A 117 -3.27 3.03 -12.49
N PRO A 118 -3.13 3.22 -13.82
CA PRO A 118 -3.99 2.55 -14.80
C PRO A 118 -3.98 1.02 -14.67
N ASP A 119 -2.89 0.42 -14.16
CA ASP A 119 -2.79 -1.03 -13.95
C ASP A 119 -3.84 -1.55 -12.97
N PHE A 120 -4.37 -0.73 -12.07
CA PHE A 120 -5.43 -1.15 -11.14
C PHE A 120 -6.71 -1.61 -11.86
N VAL A 121 -6.88 -1.37 -13.17
CA VAL A 121 -7.94 -2.02 -13.96
C VAL A 121 -7.87 -3.55 -13.90
N ALA A 122 -6.68 -4.11 -13.73
CA ALA A 122 -6.41 -5.54 -13.61
C ALA A 122 -6.42 -6.05 -12.16
N LEU A 123 -6.80 -5.20 -11.20
CA LEU A 123 -6.88 -5.53 -9.78
C LEU A 123 -8.34 -5.72 -9.34
N CYS A 124 -8.60 -6.80 -8.63
CA CYS A 124 -9.84 -7.02 -7.91
C CYS A 124 -9.57 -7.15 -6.40
N ILE A 125 -10.27 -6.36 -5.59
CA ILE A 125 -10.21 -6.43 -4.12
C ILE A 125 -11.56 -6.88 -3.59
N ALA A 126 -11.59 -8.01 -2.90
CA ALA A 126 -12.80 -8.59 -2.35
C ALA A 126 -12.89 -8.44 -0.82
N TYR A 127 -14.12 -8.32 -0.31
CA TYR A 127 -14.42 -8.54 1.10
C TYR A 127 -14.75 -10.03 1.32
N GLY A 128 -13.82 -10.80 1.86
CA GLY A 128 -13.85 -12.26 1.84
C GLY A 128 -13.03 -12.82 0.69
N ASP A 129 -13.22 -14.12 0.42
CA ASP A 129 -12.57 -14.80 -0.69
C ASP A 129 -12.94 -14.14 -2.02
N ASN A 130 -11.92 -13.85 -2.83
CA ASN A 130 -12.15 -13.22 -4.11
C ASN A 130 -12.95 -14.16 -5.03
N PRO A 131 -14.11 -13.72 -5.57
CA PRO A 131 -14.96 -14.59 -6.39
C PRO A 131 -14.32 -14.96 -7.74
N PHE A 132 -13.18 -14.36 -8.08
CA PHE A 132 -12.40 -14.67 -9.27
C PHE A 132 -11.16 -15.52 -8.96
N ASN A 133 -10.97 -16.00 -7.72
CA ASN A 133 -9.92 -16.94 -7.40
C ASN A 133 -10.02 -18.19 -8.32
N PRO A 134 -8.87 -18.78 -8.72
CA PRO A 134 -8.84 -20.06 -9.41
C PRO A 134 -9.59 -21.13 -8.61
N ALA A 135 -10.34 -22.00 -9.29
CA ALA A 135 -11.19 -23.01 -8.64
C ALA A 135 -10.40 -24.07 -7.87
N ASP A 136 -9.13 -24.25 -8.19
CA ASP A 136 -8.17 -25.18 -7.57
C ASP A 136 -7.30 -24.52 -6.48
N LEU A 137 -7.55 -23.25 -6.15
CA LEU A 137 -6.83 -22.55 -5.09
C LEU A 137 -7.14 -23.18 -3.72
N ASP A 138 -6.12 -23.74 -3.07
CA ASP A 138 -6.19 -24.26 -1.69
C ASP A 138 -5.88 -23.18 -0.64
N HIS A 139 -6.50 -22.01 -0.79
CA HIS A 139 -6.32 -20.90 0.13
C HIS A 139 -7.60 -20.08 0.25
N SER A 140 -7.96 -19.72 1.48
CA SER A 140 -9.19 -18.98 1.76
C SER A 140 -9.12 -18.21 3.09
N CYS A 141 -10.03 -17.26 3.26
CA CYS A 141 -10.19 -16.48 4.48
C CYS A 141 -10.60 -17.31 5.71
N ALA A 142 -10.96 -18.59 5.53
CA ALA A 142 -11.17 -19.51 6.64
C ALA A 142 -9.86 -19.86 7.38
N GLY A 143 -8.69 -19.61 6.77
CA GLY A 143 -7.37 -19.89 7.35
C GLY A 143 -6.93 -18.96 8.50
N GLY A 144 -7.68 -17.88 8.76
CA GLY A 144 -7.36 -16.91 9.81
C GLY A 144 -6.46 -15.75 9.37
N ASP A 145 -6.14 -15.67 8.09
CA ASP A 145 -5.36 -14.57 7.51
C ASP A 145 -6.09 -13.22 7.63
N ASN A 146 -5.31 -12.13 7.65
CA ASN A 146 -5.87 -10.78 7.55
C ASN A 146 -6.38 -10.51 6.13
N ALA A 147 -5.58 -10.92 5.17
CA ALA A 147 -5.80 -10.82 3.74
C ALA A 147 -4.82 -11.75 3.03
N TYR A 148 -5.02 -11.94 1.73
CA TYR A 148 -4.07 -12.62 0.86
C TYR A 148 -4.21 -12.13 -0.58
N THR A 149 -3.17 -12.36 -1.38
CA THR A 149 -3.12 -11.99 -2.79
C THR A 149 -2.77 -13.17 -3.68
N VAL A 150 -3.66 -13.46 -4.63
CA VAL A 150 -3.39 -14.39 -5.73
C VAL A 150 -2.97 -13.60 -6.96
N TYR A 151 -1.83 -13.98 -7.53
CA TYR A 151 -1.39 -13.50 -8.84
C TYR A 151 -1.82 -14.51 -9.91
N ASP A 152 -2.93 -14.24 -10.58
CA ASP A 152 -3.49 -15.11 -11.61
C ASP A 152 -2.93 -14.73 -12.99
N THR A 153 -2.02 -15.55 -13.51
CA THR A 153 -1.42 -15.39 -14.84
C THR A 153 -2.11 -16.25 -15.90
N SER A 154 -3.22 -16.90 -15.58
CA SER A 154 -3.92 -17.77 -16.53
C SER A 154 -4.42 -16.94 -17.73
N PRO A 155 -4.40 -17.48 -18.96
CA PRO A 155 -4.90 -16.78 -20.14
C PRO A 155 -6.40 -16.41 -20.06
N THR A 156 -7.13 -17.05 -19.16
CA THR A 156 -8.56 -16.82 -18.90
C THR A 156 -8.82 -15.87 -17.72
N ALA A 157 -7.77 -15.43 -17.03
CA ALA A 157 -7.88 -14.53 -15.89
C ALA A 157 -8.54 -13.22 -16.31
N ARG A 158 -9.61 -12.84 -15.59
CA ARG A 158 -10.24 -11.52 -15.78
C ARG A 158 -9.41 -10.40 -15.14
N PHE A 159 -8.75 -10.72 -14.03
CA PHE A 159 -7.89 -9.83 -13.24
C PHE A 159 -6.63 -10.62 -12.92
N SER A 160 -5.46 -9.97 -12.97
CA SER A 160 -4.22 -10.65 -12.58
C SER A 160 -3.94 -10.50 -11.10
N GLY A 161 -4.38 -9.40 -10.47
CA GLY A 161 -4.26 -9.19 -9.03
C GLY A 161 -5.58 -9.48 -8.33
N LEU A 162 -5.62 -10.52 -7.50
CA LEU A 162 -6.81 -10.90 -6.73
C LEU A 162 -6.51 -10.80 -5.24
N VAL A 163 -6.92 -9.68 -4.64
CA VAL A 163 -6.79 -9.44 -3.20
C VAL A 163 -8.07 -9.86 -2.51
N SER A 164 -7.93 -10.61 -1.42
CA SER A 164 -9.03 -11.02 -0.54
C SER A 164 -8.80 -10.42 0.84
N LEU A 165 -9.74 -9.58 1.32
CA LEU A 165 -9.66 -8.97 2.65
C LEU A 165 -10.58 -9.72 3.60
N CYS A 166 -10.03 -10.42 4.58
CA CYS A 166 -10.76 -11.45 5.29
C CYS A 166 -11.67 -10.91 6.41
N PRO A 167 -13.00 -11.15 6.34
CA PRO A 167 -13.96 -10.72 7.35
C PRO A 167 -13.65 -11.33 8.72
N GLY A 168 -13.85 -10.56 9.78
CA GLY A 168 -13.61 -11.05 11.16
C GLY A 168 -12.13 -11.19 11.55
N SER A 169 -11.20 -11.00 10.60
CA SER A 169 -9.77 -10.98 10.90
C SER A 169 -9.37 -9.75 11.73
N PRO A 170 -8.19 -9.77 12.38
CA PRO A 170 -7.63 -8.62 13.08
C PRO A 170 -7.62 -7.32 12.25
N MET A 171 -7.54 -7.40 10.92
CA MET A 171 -7.65 -6.25 10.02
C MET A 171 -8.95 -5.47 10.23
N PHE A 172 -10.10 -6.13 10.30
CA PHE A 172 -11.38 -5.43 10.47
C PHE A 172 -11.84 -5.31 11.93
N VAL A 173 -11.18 -6.03 12.85
CA VAL A 173 -11.53 -5.99 14.29
C VAL A 173 -10.75 -4.92 15.06
N TRP A 174 -9.46 -4.74 14.77
CA TRP A 174 -8.55 -3.90 15.56
C TRP A 174 -7.97 -2.71 14.78
N ARG A 175 -7.80 -2.84 13.46
CA ARG A 175 -7.30 -1.74 12.62
C ARG A 175 -8.45 -0.82 12.22
N LEU A 176 -8.17 0.48 12.15
CA LEU A 176 -9.11 1.51 11.71
C LEU A 176 -8.57 2.16 10.43
N SER A 177 -9.37 3.06 9.84
CA SER A 177 -8.85 3.97 8.82
C SER A 177 -7.77 4.89 9.38
N ILE A 178 -6.98 5.50 8.51
CA ILE A 178 -6.06 6.59 8.88
C ILE A 178 -6.80 7.69 9.64
N ARG A 179 -7.94 8.12 9.10
CA ARG A 179 -8.77 9.18 9.68
C ARG A 179 -9.22 8.83 11.09
N ASP A 180 -9.73 7.63 11.29
CA ASP A 180 -10.26 7.18 12.58
C ASP A 180 -9.13 6.78 13.55
N THR A 181 -7.92 6.54 13.07
CA THR A 181 -6.75 6.37 13.96
C THR A 181 -6.24 7.72 14.45
N ILE A 182 -6.23 8.75 13.59
CA ILE A 182 -5.87 10.14 13.95
C ILE A 182 -6.90 10.74 14.90
N SER A 183 -8.18 10.59 14.57
CA SER A 183 -9.31 11.15 15.31
C SER A 183 -10.28 10.03 15.64
N PRO A 184 -10.04 9.27 16.72
CA PRO A 184 -10.86 8.12 17.06
C PRO A 184 -12.31 8.49 17.35
N PRO A 185 -13.24 7.54 17.15
CA PRO A 185 -14.60 7.67 17.65
C PRO A 185 -14.62 7.81 19.18
N ALA A 186 -15.80 8.11 19.73
CA ALA A 186 -15.97 8.35 21.16
C ALA A 186 -15.46 7.20 22.06
N TRP A 187 -15.59 5.95 21.62
CA TRP A 187 -15.08 4.78 22.34
C TRP A 187 -13.54 4.71 22.40
N GLY A 188 -12.81 5.41 21.52
CA GLY A 188 -11.35 5.50 21.56
C GLY A 188 -10.85 6.76 22.29
N ARG A 189 -11.71 7.36 23.12
CA ARG A 189 -11.44 8.62 23.83
C ARG A 189 -11.76 8.52 25.32
N VAL A 190 -11.09 9.34 26.12
CA VAL A 190 -11.32 9.44 27.57
C VAL A 190 -12.79 9.74 27.84
N GLY A 191 -13.38 8.95 28.75
CA GLY A 191 -14.78 9.10 29.16
C GLY A 191 -15.82 8.71 28.12
N GLY A 192 -15.44 8.14 26.97
CA GLY A 192 -16.40 7.73 25.95
C GLY A 192 -17.08 8.92 25.24
N VAL A 193 -16.47 10.11 25.26
CA VAL A 193 -17.03 11.34 24.67
C VAL A 193 -16.25 11.77 23.43
N ALA A 194 -16.96 12.24 22.40
CA ALA A 194 -16.36 12.59 21.11
C ALA A 194 -15.31 13.71 21.19
N THR A 195 -15.38 14.56 22.22
CA THR A 195 -14.44 15.66 22.47
C THR A 195 -13.34 15.29 23.47
N GLY A 196 -13.32 14.08 24.01
CA GLY A 196 -12.31 13.64 24.97
C GLY A 196 -10.96 13.40 24.28
N GLU A 197 -9.88 13.42 25.07
CA GLU A 197 -8.55 13.11 24.55
C GLU A 197 -8.49 11.66 23.99
N PRO A 198 -7.76 11.41 22.89
CA PRO A 198 -7.51 10.06 22.39
C PRO A 198 -6.88 9.17 23.47
N LEU A 199 -7.34 7.92 23.56
CA LEU A 199 -6.74 6.92 24.43
C LEU A 199 -5.42 6.38 23.83
N PRO A 200 -4.54 5.78 24.64
CA PRO A 200 -3.35 5.07 24.16
C PRO A 200 -3.67 4.11 23.01
N GLY A 201 -2.85 4.16 21.96
CA GLY A 201 -3.08 3.46 20.70
C GLY A 201 -3.79 4.30 19.61
N PHE A 202 -4.22 5.52 19.93
CA PHE A 202 -4.88 6.45 19.01
C PHE A 202 -4.27 7.85 19.04
N GLY A 203 -4.38 8.58 17.93
CA GLY A 203 -3.84 9.92 17.79
C GLY A 203 -2.30 9.96 17.88
N CYS A 204 -1.72 11.13 17.67
CA CYS A 204 -0.26 11.25 17.62
C CYS A 204 0.42 10.87 18.95
N ASP A 205 -0.15 11.26 20.09
CA ASP A 205 0.43 10.98 21.40
C ASP A 205 0.23 9.52 21.80
N GLY A 206 -0.93 8.93 21.50
CA GLY A 206 -1.23 7.55 21.85
C GLY A 206 -0.45 6.51 21.04
N LEU A 207 0.17 6.87 19.91
CA LEU A 207 1.06 5.98 19.16
C LEU A 207 2.42 5.75 19.84
N GLY A 208 2.77 6.50 20.89
CA GLY A 208 4.06 6.39 21.57
C GLY A 208 5.20 7.07 20.80
N ASP A 209 6.42 6.60 21.03
CA ASP A 209 7.67 7.21 20.53
C ASP A 209 8.45 6.31 19.57
N ARG A 210 7.90 5.15 19.20
CA ARG A 210 8.54 4.16 18.33
C ARG A 210 7.57 3.45 17.40
N ASP A 211 8.12 2.79 16.40
CA ASP A 211 7.36 2.01 15.43
C ASP A 211 6.75 0.77 16.11
N THR A 212 5.42 0.67 16.10
CA THR A 212 4.65 -0.44 16.68
C THR A 212 3.42 -0.76 15.85
N ALA A 213 2.75 -1.87 16.14
CA ALA A 213 1.51 -2.25 15.48
C ALA A 213 0.34 -1.29 15.76
N TYR A 214 0.43 -0.40 16.76
CA TYR A 214 -0.51 0.72 16.91
C TYR A 214 -0.56 1.62 15.67
N MET A 215 0.50 1.66 14.86
CA MET A 215 0.52 2.40 13.61
C MET A 215 -0.31 1.75 12.49
N LYS A 216 -0.61 0.45 12.58
CA LYS A 216 -1.31 -0.29 11.52
C LYS A 216 -2.74 0.24 11.33
N VAL A 217 -3.12 0.35 10.08
CA VAL A 217 -4.44 0.82 9.61
C VAL A 217 -4.98 -0.16 8.58
N ILE A 218 -6.27 -0.12 8.26
CA ILE A 218 -6.83 -1.02 7.24
C ILE A 218 -6.09 -0.90 5.91
N GLY A 219 -5.67 0.30 5.52
CA GLY A 219 -4.89 0.52 4.30
C GLY A 219 -3.45 0.01 4.33
N SER A 220 -2.85 -0.19 5.50
CA SER A 220 -1.52 -0.82 5.54
C SER A 220 -1.58 -2.29 5.14
N THR A 221 -2.73 -2.94 5.37
CA THR A 221 -2.99 -4.31 4.90
C THR A 221 -3.15 -4.34 3.38
N VAL A 222 -3.92 -3.42 2.80
CA VAL A 222 -4.05 -3.36 1.34
C VAL A 222 -2.72 -3.02 0.69
N LEU A 223 -1.92 -2.13 1.29
CA LEU A 223 -0.57 -1.84 0.80
C LEU A 223 0.34 -3.08 0.80
N HIS A 224 0.26 -3.89 1.87
CA HIS A 224 0.97 -5.16 1.96
C HIS A 224 0.59 -6.08 0.79
N GLU A 225 -0.71 -6.32 0.59
CA GLU A 225 -1.23 -7.19 -0.47
C GLU A 225 -0.87 -6.71 -1.88
N LEU A 226 -0.87 -5.39 -2.10
CA LEU A 226 -0.44 -4.81 -3.36
C LEU A 226 1.01 -5.12 -3.73
N LEU A 227 1.89 -5.31 -2.74
CA LEU A 227 3.30 -5.65 -2.97
C LEU A 227 3.47 -7.09 -3.48
N HIS A 228 2.55 -7.99 -3.13
CA HIS A 228 2.56 -9.38 -3.60
C HIS A 228 2.13 -9.57 -5.07
N TRP A 229 1.71 -8.49 -5.74
CA TRP A 229 1.23 -8.50 -7.11
C TRP A 229 2.28 -7.94 -8.09
N PRO A 230 3.14 -8.80 -8.67
CA PRO A 230 4.35 -8.36 -9.38
C PRO A 230 4.04 -7.66 -10.70
N TRP A 231 2.89 -7.94 -11.33
CA TRP A 231 2.45 -7.30 -12.57
C TRP A 231 2.55 -5.78 -12.51
N MET A 232 2.12 -5.19 -11.39
CA MET A 232 2.14 -3.74 -11.19
C MET A 232 3.56 -3.17 -11.29
N PHE A 233 4.60 -3.95 -10.98
CA PHE A 233 5.98 -3.49 -10.89
C PHE A 233 6.87 -3.89 -12.07
N LEU A 234 6.34 -4.63 -13.06
CA LEU A 234 7.14 -5.06 -14.22
C LEU A 234 7.70 -3.88 -15.04
N SER A 235 7.11 -2.69 -14.91
CA SER A 235 7.60 -1.45 -15.53
C SER A 235 8.70 -0.74 -14.74
N VAL A 236 8.96 -1.16 -13.49
CA VAL A 236 10.04 -0.62 -12.67
C VAL A 236 11.38 -1.13 -13.21
N PRO A 237 12.34 -0.23 -13.52
CA PRO A 237 13.66 -0.64 -14.00
C PRO A 237 14.30 -1.68 -13.09
N ASP A 238 14.82 -2.74 -13.72
CA ASP A 238 15.53 -3.86 -13.09
C ASP A 238 14.69 -4.73 -12.13
N TYR A 239 13.36 -4.58 -12.08
CA TYR A 239 12.50 -5.30 -11.13
C TYR A 239 12.74 -6.82 -11.11
N THR A 240 12.69 -7.48 -12.26
CA THR A 240 12.86 -8.94 -12.34
C THR A 240 14.27 -9.42 -11.99
N THR A 241 15.27 -8.55 -12.12
CA THR A 241 16.65 -8.82 -11.71
C THR A 241 16.81 -8.66 -10.19
N LEU A 242 16.18 -7.64 -9.60
CA LEU A 242 16.31 -7.29 -8.19
C LEU A 242 15.39 -8.12 -7.28
N VAL A 243 14.27 -8.62 -7.80
CA VAL A 243 13.37 -9.57 -7.15
C VAL A 243 13.43 -10.88 -7.94
N PRO A 244 14.47 -11.71 -7.75
CA PRO A 244 14.64 -12.93 -8.55
C PRO A 244 13.79 -14.11 -8.05
N ASP A 245 13.34 -14.06 -6.80
CA ASP A 245 12.68 -15.20 -6.16
C ASP A 245 11.16 -15.21 -6.41
N HIS A 246 10.53 -16.38 -6.20
CA HIS A 246 9.07 -16.55 -6.18
C HIS A 246 8.35 -16.00 -7.43
N ASP A 247 8.87 -16.25 -8.62
CA ASP A 247 8.35 -15.70 -9.88
C ASP A 247 8.30 -14.16 -9.90
N HIS A 248 9.37 -13.56 -9.39
CA HIS A 248 9.54 -12.12 -9.26
C HIS A 248 8.55 -11.45 -8.30
N ARG A 249 8.17 -12.15 -7.23
CA ARG A 249 7.22 -11.62 -6.24
C ARG A 249 7.95 -11.13 -5.00
N ILE A 250 7.61 -9.91 -4.58
CA ILE A 250 7.86 -9.49 -3.19
C ILE A 250 6.91 -10.33 -2.34
N THR A 251 7.45 -11.16 -1.46
CA THR A 251 6.68 -12.13 -0.65
C THR A 251 6.74 -11.76 0.82
N ASP A 252 6.09 -12.56 1.66
CA ASP A 252 6.41 -12.59 3.07
C ASP A 252 7.70 -13.36 3.26
N TYR A 253 8.66 -12.74 3.95
CA TYR A 253 9.94 -13.35 4.20
C TYR A 253 9.81 -14.74 4.89
N THR A 254 10.34 -15.77 4.22
CA THR A 254 10.32 -17.18 4.68
C THR A 254 11.69 -17.70 5.12
N GLY A 255 12.72 -16.85 5.15
CA GLY A 255 14.09 -17.25 5.46
C GLY A 255 14.28 -17.63 6.95
N PRO A 256 15.32 -18.43 7.27
CA PRO A 256 15.50 -18.97 8.62
C PRO A 256 16.06 -17.95 9.63
N TRP A 257 16.42 -16.74 9.19
CA TRP A 257 17.18 -15.77 9.99
C TRP A 257 16.31 -14.74 10.74
N ALA A 258 15.02 -14.66 10.39
CA ALA A 258 14.01 -13.90 11.14
C ALA A 258 12.87 -14.85 11.53
N GLU A 259 12.32 -14.69 12.74
CA GLU A 259 11.26 -15.56 13.27
C GLU A 259 9.90 -15.37 12.57
N GLY A 260 9.80 -14.33 11.73
CA GLY A 260 8.64 -14.06 10.88
C GLY A 260 8.88 -12.86 9.98
N ALA A 261 7.96 -12.64 9.05
CA ALA A 261 7.98 -11.53 8.09
C ALA A 261 7.34 -10.24 8.61
N TYR A 262 6.45 -10.37 9.61
CA TYR A 262 5.48 -9.32 9.94
C TYR A 262 5.91 -8.43 11.10
N GLY A 263 5.59 -7.14 10.94
CA GLY A 263 5.72 -6.07 11.91
C GLY A 263 7.07 -5.36 11.88
N PRO A 264 7.16 -4.17 12.49
CA PRO A 264 8.33 -3.32 12.44
C PRO A 264 9.60 -3.95 13.04
N TYR A 265 9.47 -4.77 14.10
CA TYR A 265 10.63 -5.42 14.71
C TYR A 265 11.24 -6.46 13.76
N ASN A 266 10.41 -7.30 13.15
CA ASN A 266 10.90 -8.33 12.22
C ASN A 266 11.43 -7.71 10.92
N ALA A 267 10.72 -6.73 10.36
CA ALA A 267 11.17 -5.98 9.20
C ALA A 267 12.55 -5.34 9.43
N MET A 268 12.77 -4.72 10.59
CA MET A 268 14.08 -4.17 10.95
C MET A 268 15.16 -5.26 11.03
N ARG A 269 14.85 -6.43 11.59
CA ARG A 269 15.80 -7.55 11.66
C ARG A 269 16.15 -8.11 10.29
N ILE A 270 15.20 -8.18 9.36
CA ILE A 270 15.45 -8.59 7.97
C ILE A 270 16.45 -7.63 7.32
N ASN A 271 16.35 -6.33 7.59
CA ASN A 271 17.27 -5.32 7.07
C ASN A 271 18.71 -5.44 7.61
N GLN A 272 18.88 -6.05 8.78
CA GLN A 272 20.18 -6.29 9.41
C GLN A 272 20.90 -7.52 8.82
N LEU A 273 20.23 -8.30 7.98
CA LEU A 273 20.85 -9.42 7.30
C LEU A 273 21.85 -8.92 6.23
N PRO A 274 22.87 -9.73 5.90
CA PRO A 274 23.73 -9.45 4.77
C PRO A 274 22.91 -9.25 3.47
N PRO A 275 23.31 -8.31 2.59
CA PRO A 275 22.71 -8.16 1.27
C PRO A 275 22.64 -9.48 0.51
N ASP A 276 21.64 -9.63 -0.36
CA ASP A 276 21.56 -10.76 -1.28
C ASP A 276 22.79 -10.73 -2.20
N PRO A 277 23.64 -11.77 -2.20
CA PRO A 277 24.85 -11.78 -3.02
C PRO A 277 24.58 -11.79 -4.53
N ARG A 278 23.35 -12.13 -4.96
CA ARG A 278 22.95 -12.16 -6.38
C ARG A 278 22.64 -10.76 -6.91
N THR A 279 22.05 -9.90 -6.08
CA THR A 279 21.53 -8.59 -6.50
C THR A 279 22.32 -7.42 -5.90
N GLY A 280 23.03 -7.64 -4.79
CA GLY A 280 23.68 -6.60 -4.00
C GLY A 280 22.72 -5.76 -3.15
N MET A 281 21.41 -6.01 -3.23
CA MET A 281 20.37 -5.31 -2.47
C MET A 281 20.16 -5.96 -1.11
N SER A 282 19.53 -5.24 -0.18
CA SER A 282 19.17 -5.85 1.11
C SER A 282 18.13 -6.97 0.94
N GLN A 283 18.05 -7.88 1.90
CA GLN A 283 16.97 -8.88 1.95
C GLN A 283 15.58 -8.22 2.06
N SER A 284 15.51 -6.98 2.55
CA SER A 284 14.26 -6.25 2.79
C SER A 284 13.48 -5.93 1.53
N ILE A 285 14.13 -5.78 0.37
CA ILE A 285 13.41 -5.46 -0.88
C ILE A 285 12.49 -6.61 -1.34
N GLN A 286 12.68 -7.81 -0.79
CA GLN A 286 11.86 -8.98 -1.08
C GLN A 286 10.76 -9.22 -0.04
N ASN A 287 10.67 -8.41 1.02
CA ASN A 287 9.68 -8.56 2.09
C ASN A 287 8.62 -7.45 2.07
N ALA A 288 7.35 -7.78 1.93
CA ALA A 288 6.26 -6.79 1.87
C ALA A 288 6.18 -5.91 3.14
N ASP A 289 6.36 -6.49 4.33
CA ASP A 289 6.20 -5.74 5.58
C ASP A 289 7.34 -4.74 5.87
N ASN A 290 8.48 -4.83 5.17
CA ASN A 290 9.51 -3.79 5.19
C ASN A 290 9.02 -2.49 4.56
N TYR A 291 8.35 -2.58 3.41
CA TYR A 291 7.72 -1.43 2.77
C TYR A 291 6.60 -0.87 3.64
N VAL A 292 5.75 -1.73 4.19
CA VAL A 292 4.62 -1.31 5.03
C VAL A 292 5.08 -0.61 6.30
N SER A 293 6.07 -1.17 7.00
CA SER A 293 6.61 -0.58 8.24
C SER A 293 7.27 0.77 7.96
N TYR A 294 8.01 0.89 6.86
CA TYR A 294 8.56 2.17 6.42
C TYR A 294 7.46 3.19 6.09
N ALA A 295 6.45 2.80 5.32
CA ALA A 295 5.35 3.68 4.94
C ALA A 295 4.55 4.18 6.15
N LEU A 296 4.29 3.31 7.11
CA LEU A 296 3.66 3.67 8.37
C LEU A 296 4.51 4.65 9.18
N SER A 297 5.79 4.35 9.39
CA SER A 297 6.69 5.21 10.17
C SER A 297 6.80 6.60 9.54
N ARG A 298 6.93 6.67 8.22
CA ARG A 298 7.01 7.92 7.44
C ARG A 298 5.69 8.69 7.48
N PHE A 299 4.57 8.02 7.30
CA PHE A 299 3.24 8.62 7.37
C PHE A 299 2.98 9.26 8.73
N TRP A 300 3.20 8.51 9.81
CA TRP A 300 2.94 9.01 11.16
C TRP A 300 3.94 10.10 11.55
N SER A 301 5.21 9.96 11.15
CA SER A 301 6.20 11.01 11.40
C SER A 301 5.82 12.34 10.74
N PHE A 302 5.39 12.28 9.48
CA PHE A 302 4.88 13.45 8.74
C PHE A 302 3.59 14.01 9.38
N ARG A 303 2.63 13.14 9.71
CA ARG A 303 1.33 13.56 10.24
C ARG A 303 1.43 14.19 11.63
N CYS A 304 2.34 13.68 12.46
CA CYS A 304 2.49 14.04 13.86
C CYS A 304 3.64 14.99 14.15
N ASP A 305 4.37 15.41 13.12
CA ASP A 305 5.55 16.27 13.23
C ASP A 305 6.54 15.78 14.31
N LYS A 306 6.82 14.47 14.30
CA LYS A 306 7.76 13.84 15.24
C LYS A 306 8.49 12.68 14.60
N THR A 307 9.65 12.33 15.15
CA THR A 307 10.40 11.16 14.71
C THR A 307 10.08 9.99 15.62
N PHE A 308 9.63 8.87 15.03
CA PHE A 308 9.47 7.61 15.76
C PHE A 308 10.77 6.80 15.71
N GLY A 309 11.15 6.23 16.85
CA GLY A 309 12.27 5.31 17.00
C GLY A 309 11.98 3.88 16.53
N PRO A 310 12.98 2.99 16.60
CA PRO A 310 12.83 1.59 16.20
C PRO A 310 11.93 0.80 17.17
N ALA A 311 11.27 -0.23 16.65
CA ALA A 311 10.67 -1.27 17.48
C ALA A 311 11.74 -1.92 18.37
N LEU A 312 11.39 -2.23 19.62
CA LEU A 312 12.33 -2.72 20.64
C LEU A 312 12.24 -4.23 20.84
N SER A 313 11.09 -4.83 20.55
CA SER A 313 10.85 -6.26 20.75
C SER A 313 9.80 -6.81 19.78
N ALA A 314 9.66 -8.13 19.74
CA ALA A 314 8.63 -8.81 18.95
C ALA A 314 7.20 -8.40 19.32
N ASP A 315 6.94 -7.95 20.56
CA ASP A 315 5.61 -7.48 20.99
C ASP A 315 5.15 -6.27 20.18
N ASP A 316 6.08 -5.40 19.77
CA ASP A 316 5.78 -4.23 18.94
C ASP A 316 5.24 -4.63 17.54
N ASN A 317 5.35 -5.91 17.13
CA ASN A 317 4.74 -6.41 15.88
C ASN A 317 3.22 -6.64 15.97
N TYR A 318 2.70 -6.87 17.18
CA TYR A 318 1.38 -7.46 17.39
C TYR A 318 0.47 -6.70 18.38
N ASN A 319 1.00 -5.68 19.07
CA ASN A 319 0.28 -4.93 20.10
C ASN A 319 -0.95 -4.10 19.63
N VAL A 320 -1.40 -4.21 18.37
CA VAL A 320 -2.58 -3.47 17.87
C VAL A 320 -3.88 -3.82 18.61
N ALA A 321 -3.99 -5.04 19.16
CA ALA A 321 -5.13 -5.44 19.96
C ALA A 321 -5.15 -4.75 21.34
N ASP A 322 -4.01 -4.20 21.79
CA ASP A 322 -3.84 -3.55 23.08
C ASP A 322 -4.25 -2.08 23.07
N ARG A 323 -4.80 -1.57 21.95
CA ARG A 323 -5.35 -0.21 21.88
C ARG A 323 -6.42 -0.05 22.96
N GLN A 324 -6.30 0.97 23.79
CA GLN A 324 -7.23 1.18 24.89
C GLN A 324 -8.61 1.59 24.37
N ARG A 325 -9.66 0.93 24.86
CA ARG A 325 -11.05 1.26 24.58
C ARG A 325 -11.67 1.84 25.85
N GLY A 326 -12.37 2.96 25.72
CA GLY A 326 -13.14 3.58 26.80
C GLY A 326 -14.36 2.72 27.18
N PRO A 327 -15.12 3.10 28.21
CA PRO A 327 -16.36 2.41 28.55
C PRO A 327 -17.30 2.48 27.35
N GLY A 328 -17.52 1.34 26.70
CA GLY A 328 -18.51 1.17 25.65
C GLY A 328 -19.92 1.07 26.22
#